data_AF-A0A1Y2HPU9-F1
#
_entry.id   AF-A0A1Y2HPU9-F1
#
_cell.length_a   1.000
_cell.length_b   1.000
_cell.length_c   1.000
_cell.angle_alpha   90.00
_cell.angle_beta   90.00
_cell.angle_gamma   90.00
#
_symmetry.space_group_name_H-M   'P 1'
#
loop_
_entity.id
_entity.type
_entity.pdbx_description
1 polymer ?
#
loop_
_entity_poly.entity_id
_entity_poly.type
_entity_poly.pdbx_seq_one_letter_code
_entity_poly.pdbx_strand_id
1 'polypeptide(L)'
;MEKLDRVRSPPRLGPPVILILLMFMMALLSTPITPTNGQSPASSASCRTCSRRSEVKVAMVSHGTKRGPELIIILARCDAYDSLTIARKGIERANALFNVSAVPMNPDVFDFAAIANLVNKAAENYSLLGSTVVDGVTIGAALRSAVDKGKSVISFNSGDSVLNNTKVHSHIGQPEYIAGYRTGVAFARAGRSNLLCIQHETGNAGLVARCNGLLDGLKSINNAGTMAMVAMDGNSASALSASLSNYLTNQQSTDGIVSLNTEVTKVVVQEVESRNRLSSISIAGFDLSNDVFTFIQQGKMVFAVDQQEFLQAFATIQQLKVLHMTRGMRALNQLLLSGPNMVTSANVQRKLCQANPNRPGCTAVNPSSLTIGVVSTSSWGSPDAFTQQAKYGVQAALKEFGTKLRYLDTNIFDLAGLVSQVQAAISSGEVNALVMPIPSTAANHNFTTLVAKLQQPTFQ
;
A
#
# COMPACT_ATOMS: atom_id res chain seq x y z
N MET A 1 -32.81 9.82 48.17
CA MET A 1 -33.22 8.79 49.14
C MET A 1 -33.49 7.52 48.33
N GLU A 2 -32.81 6.39 48.45
CA GLU A 2 -31.92 5.84 49.46
C GLU A 2 -31.22 4.60 48.82
N LYS A 3 -29.98 4.31 49.23
CA LYS A 3 -29.25 3.02 49.14
C LYS A 3 -28.70 2.52 47.79
N LEU A 4 -27.41 2.79 47.57
CA LEU A 4 -26.48 1.88 46.89
C LEU A 4 -25.22 1.77 47.77
N ASP A 5 -25.21 0.77 48.66
CA ASP A 5 -24.03 0.33 49.40
C ASP A 5 -23.95 -1.19 49.34
N ARG A 6 -22.93 -1.71 48.66
CA ARG A 6 -22.29 -3.01 48.92
C ARG A 6 -20.97 -3.08 48.16
N VAL A 7 -19.94 -2.55 48.80
CA VAL A 7 -18.53 -2.76 48.47
C VAL A 7 -18.19 -4.23 48.75
N ARG A 8 -17.71 -4.97 47.73
CA ARG A 8 -17.06 -6.28 47.91
C ARG A 8 -15.56 -6.08 48.05
N SER A 9 -14.98 -6.72 49.06
CA SER A 9 -13.56 -6.73 49.41
C SER A 9 -12.66 -7.30 48.29
N PRO A 10 -11.42 -6.81 48.13
CA PRO A 10 -10.45 -7.41 47.20
C PRO A 10 -9.86 -8.73 47.73
N PRO A 11 -9.45 -9.67 46.85
CA PRO A 11 -8.85 -10.92 47.26
C PRO A 11 -7.41 -10.73 47.80
N ARG A 12 -7.04 -11.59 48.76
CA ARG A 12 -5.76 -11.61 49.48
C ARG A 12 -4.59 -11.95 48.55
N LEU A 13 -3.49 -11.20 48.70
CA LEU A 13 -2.18 -11.47 48.11
C LEU A 13 -1.56 -12.75 48.71
N GLY A 14 -1.12 -13.67 47.85
CA GLY A 14 -0.27 -14.81 48.22
C GLY A 14 1.20 -14.43 48.40
N PRO A 15 2.03 -15.30 49.00
CA PRO A 15 3.41 -14.98 49.40
C PRO A 15 4.36 -14.88 48.18
N PRO A 16 5.53 -14.21 48.34
CA PRO A 16 6.41 -13.87 47.22
C PRO A 16 7.18 -15.09 46.71
N VAL A 17 7.20 -15.26 45.39
CA VAL A 17 8.06 -16.22 44.69
C VAL A 17 9.42 -15.56 44.45
N ILE A 18 10.46 -16.14 45.04
CA ILE A 18 11.87 -15.75 44.90
C ILE A 18 12.34 -16.12 43.48
N LEU A 19 12.74 -15.12 42.70
CA LEU A 19 13.31 -15.28 41.35
C LEU A 19 14.83 -15.41 41.47
N ILE A 20 15.37 -16.62 41.23
CA ILE A 20 16.81 -16.87 41.18
C ILE A 20 17.34 -16.48 39.81
N LEU A 21 18.17 -15.43 39.79
CA LEU A 21 18.90 -14.92 38.63
C LEU A 21 20.20 -15.74 38.47
N LEU A 22 20.28 -16.60 37.45
CA LEU A 22 21.54 -17.27 37.08
C LEU A 22 22.21 -16.51 35.94
N MET A 23 23.18 -15.67 36.30
CA MET A 23 24.20 -15.14 35.39
C MET A 23 25.17 -16.27 35.02
N PHE A 24 25.38 -16.52 33.73
CA PHE A 24 26.52 -17.30 33.26
C PHE A 24 27.46 -16.39 32.45
N MET A 25 28.67 -16.24 32.98
CA MET A 25 29.80 -15.52 32.43
C MET A 25 30.36 -16.20 31.16
N MET A 26 30.88 -15.34 30.27
CA MET A 26 31.74 -15.65 29.14
C MET A 26 32.97 -16.48 29.51
N ALA A 27 33.36 -17.41 28.63
CA ALA A 27 34.73 -17.88 28.51
C ALA A 27 35.20 -17.68 27.05
N LEU A 28 36.14 -16.76 26.87
CA LEU A 28 36.95 -16.57 25.67
C LEU A 28 38.06 -17.62 25.67
N LEU A 29 38.19 -18.37 24.58
CA LEU A 29 39.37 -19.18 24.29
C LEU A 29 39.93 -18.76 22.93
N SER A 30 41.07 -18.09 22.99
CA SER A 30 41.93 -17.73 21.87
C SER A 30 42.95 -18.84 21.61
N THR A 31 43.06 -19.29 20.37
CA THR A 31 44.22 -20.06 19.87
C THR A 31 44.86 -19.32 18.68
N PRO A 32 46.20 -19.22 18.61
CA PRO A 32 46.87 -18.60 17.48
C PRO A 32 47.23 -19.66 16.43
N ILE A 33 47.05 -19.35 15.14
CA ILE A 33 47.67 -20.11 14.04
C ILE A 33 48.31 -19.13 13.06
N THR A 34 49.59 -19.36 12.80
CA THR A 34 50.52 -18.67 11.89
C THR A 34 50.20 -18.93 10.41
N PRO A 35 50.69 -18.09 9.48
CA PRO A 35 50.28 -18.10 8.08
C PRO A 35 51.16 -19.03 7.22
N THR A 36 50.55 -19.77 6.30
CA THR A 36 51.26 -20.39 5.18
C THR A 36 50.59 -20.02 3.85
N ASN A 37 51.42 -19.50 2.95
CA ASN A 37 51.11 -19.21 1.56
C ASN A 37 50.70 -20.49 0.82
N GLY A 38 49.57 -20.45 0.11
CA GLY A 38 49.10 -21.52 -0.76
C GLY A 38 48.09 -20.98 -1.77
N GLN A 39 48.40 -21.20 -3.04
CA GLN A 39 47.71 -20.74 -4.25
C GLN A 39 46.19 -20.95 -4.26
N SER A 40 45.48 -20.01 -4.91
CA SER A 40 44.06 -20.10 -5.25
C SER A 40 43.72 -21.37 -6.05
N PRO A 41 42.57 -21.96 -5.73
CA PRO A 41 41.64 -22.42 -6.76
C PRO A 41 40.31 -21.68 -6.61
N ALA A 42 39.76 -21.25 -7.75
CA ALA A 42 38.41 -20.75 -7.84
C ALA A 42 37.43 -21.76 -7.23
N SER A 43 36.70 -21.35 -6.19
CA SER A 43 35.55 -22.09 -5.69
C SER A 43 34.36 -21.14 -5.58
N SER A 44 33.30 -21.52 -6.27
CA SER A 44 31.96 -20.98 -6.17
C SER A 44 31.43 -21.15 -4.75
N ALA A 45 31.67 -20.17 -3.88
CA ALA A 45 30.97 -20.08 -2.61
C ALA A 45 29.58 -19.47 -2.87
N SER A 46 28.58 -20.35 -2.91
CA SER A 46 27.17 -20.00 -2.80
C SER A 46 26.96 -19.00 -1.66
N CYS A 47 26.33 -17.87 -1.95
CA CYS A 47 25.88 -16.90 -0.97
C CYS A 47 24.82 -17.55 -0.05
N ARG A 48 25.24 -18.33 0.93
CA ARG A 48 24.41 -18.65 2.10
C ARG A 48 24.52 -17.46 3.04
N THR A 49 23.80 -16.39 2.70
CA THR A 49 23.41 -15.44 3.72
C THR A 49 22.63 -16.23 4.77
N CYS A 50 23.18 -16.33 5.98
CA CYS A 50 22.45 -16.79 7.16
C CYS A 50 21.30 -15.81 7.42
N SER A 51 20.20 -15.96 6.69
CA SER A 51 18.95 -15.28 6.99
C SER A 51 18.51 -15.84 8.35
N ARG A 52 18.54 -15.01 9.39
CA ARG A 52 17.85 -15.35 10.64
C ARG A 52 16.43 -15.73 10.26
N ARG A 53 16.01 -16.96 10.57
CA ARG A 53 14.64 -17.42 10.30
C ARG A 53 13.71 -16.47 11.06
N SER A 54 12.90 -15.69 10.35
CA SER A 54 11.96 -14.77 11.01
C SER A 54 10.98 -15.58 11.85
N GLU A 55 10.77 -15.19 13.10
CA GLU A 55 9.78 -15.84 13.97
C GLU A 55 8.34 -15.49 13.55
N VAL A 56 8.14 -14.32 12.94
CA VAL A 56 6.82 -13.84 12.52
C VAL A 56 6.57 -14.18 11.06
N LYS A 57 5.53 -14.98 10.82
CA LYS A 57 5.05 -15.31 9.46
C LYS A 57 3.71 -14.66 9.19
N VAL A 58 3.56 -14.08 8.00
CA VAL A 58 2.33 -13.44 7.53
C VAL A 58 1.88 -14.14 6.27
N ALA A 59 0.61 -14.54 6.15
CA ALA A 59 0.08 -14.99 4.86
C ALA A 59 -0.45 -13.78 4.08
N MET A 60 -0.14 -13.69 2.79
CA MET A 60 -0.64 -12.62 1.91
C MET A 60 -1.43 -13.26 0.76
N VAL A 61 -2.75 -13.34 0.92
CA VAL A 61 -3.67 -13.93 -0.06
C VAL A 61 -4.09 -12.87 -1.09
N SER A 62 -3.97 -13.19 -2.38
CA SER A 62 -4.47 -12.32 -3.45
C SER A 62 -5.41 -13.05 -4.40
N HIS A 63 -6.22 -12.27 -5.12
CA HIS A 63 -7.06 -12.78 -6.21
C HIS A 63 -6.32 -12.94 -7.54
N GLY A 64 -5.10 -12.39 -7.66
CA GLY A 64 -4.26 -12.57 -8.83
C GLY A 64 -3.78 -14.01 -8.97
N THR A 65 -3.84 -14.54 -10.18
CA THR A 65 -3.59 -15.93 -10.53
C THR A 65 -2.10 -16.28 -10.59
N LYS A 66 -1.75 -17.56 -10.44
CA LYS A 66 -0.35 -18.05 -10.57
C LYS A 66 0.16 -18.10 -12.01
N ARG A 67 -0.76 -18.15 -12.99
CA ARG A 67 -0.44 -18.43 -14.41
C ARG A 67 -0.73 -17.25 -15.34
N GLY A 68 -1.53 -16.27 -14.92
CA GLY A 68 -1.68 -15.02 -15.65
C GLY A 68 -0.41 -14.17 -15.51
N PRO A 69 -0.08 -13.31 -16.48
CA PRO A 69 0.90 -12.24 -16.30
C PRO A 69 0.45 -11.17 -15.28
N GLU A 70 -0.63 -11.42 -14.52
CA GLU A 70 -1.25 -10.51 -13.58
C GLU A 70 -0.25 -9.96 -12.56
N LEU A 71 -0.04 -8.65 -12.62
CA LEU A 71 0.82 -7.90 -11.73
C LEU A 71 0.31 -7.77 -10.27
N ILE A 72 -0.63 -8.63 -9.82
CA ILE A 72 -0.75 -9.04 -8.40
C ILE A 72 -0.03 -10.38 -8.18
N ILE A 73 1.04 -10.62 -8.94
CA ILE A 73 2.06 -11.60 -8.63
C ILE A 73 2.76 -11.14 -7.34
N ILE A 74 2.22 -11.63 -6.23
CA ILE A 74 2.94 -11.72 -4.96
C ILE A 74 4.05 -12.81 -5.07
N LEU A 75 4.00 -13.70 -6.08
CA LEU A 75 5.05 -14.67 -6.42
C LEU A 75 5.47 -14.61 -7.88
N ALA A 76 6.63 -14.03 -8.17
CA ALA A 76 7.40 -14.44 -9.34
C ALA A 76 8.80 -14.83 -8.86
N ARG A 77 9.18 -16.03 -9.31
CA ARG A 77 10.45 -16.71 -9.15
C ARG A 77 11.64 -15.77 -9.40
N CYS A 78 12.79 -16.11 -8.84
CA CYS A 78 14.05 -15.35 -8.90
C CYS A 78 14.61 -15.12 -10.33
N ASP A 79 13.96 -15.61 -11.38
CA ASP A 79 14.48 -15.72 -12.74
C ASP A 79 13.66 -15.01 -13.84
N ALA A 80 12.50 -14.41 -13.53
CA ALA A 80 11.73 -13.63 -14.52
C ALA A 80 12.13 -12.14 -14.50
N TYR A 81 12.87 -11.73 -15.52
CA TYR A 81 13.50 -10.41 -15.72
C TYR A 81 12.53 -9.25 -16.02
N ASP A 82 11.33 -9.22 -15.44
CA ASP A 82 10.57 -7.97 -15.30
C ASP A 82 10.47 -7.61 -13.81
N SER A 83 11.41 -6.76 -13.38
CA SER A 83 11.78 -6.47 -11.99
C SER A 83 10.79 -5.54 -11.25
N LEU A 84 9.49 -5.59 -11.59
CA LEU A 84 8.47 -4.63 -11.16
C LEU A 84 7.10 -5.27 -10.92
N THR A 85 6.95 -6.18 -9.95
CA THR A 85 5.69 -6.16 -9.21
C THR A 85 5.87 -5.18 -8.06
N ILE A 86 5.26 -3.99 -8.20
CA ILE A 86 5.36 -2.88 -7.23
C ILE A 86 4.92 -3.35 -5.83
N ALA A 87 3.91 -4.22 -5.75
CA ALA A 87 3.48 -4.89 -4.53
C ALA A 87 4.55 -5.80 -3.90
N ARG A 88 5.26 -6.63 -4.69
CA ARG A 88 6.33 -7.51 -4.19
C ARG A 88 7.47 -6.71 -3.57
N LYS A 89 7.84 -5.58 -4.16
CA LYS A 89 8.83 -4.67 -3.56
C LYS A 89 8.38 -4.17 -2.19
N GLY A 90 7.08 -3.91 -2.02
CA GLY A 90 6.48 -3.57 -0.73
C GLY A 90 6.65 -4.69 0.29
N ILE A 91 6.44 -5.94 -0.12
CA ILE A 91 6.61 -7.12 0.73
C ILE A 91 8.08 -7.37 1.07
N GLU A 92 8.98 -7.34 0.09
CA GLU A 92 10.42 -7.50 0.30
C GLU A 92 10.95 -6.45 1.26
N ARG A 93 10.51 -5.19 1.08
CA ARG A 93 10.88 -4.10 1.97
C ARG A 93 10.33 -4.29 3.37
N ALA A 94 9.07 -4.73 3.50
CA ALA A 94 8.46 -5.02 4.80
C ALA A 94 9.14 -6.20 5.50
N ASN A 95 9.45 -7.29 4.79
CA ASN A 95 10.18 -8.43 5.32
C ASN A 95 11.55 -8.01 5.87
N ALA A 96 12.29 -7.19 5.11
CA ALA A 96 13.59 -6.69 5.50
C ALA A 96 13.54 -5.74 6.71
N LEU A 97 12.56 -4.83 6.76
CA LEU A 97 12.43 -3.86 7.85
C LEU A 97 11.90 -4.49 9.14
N PHE A 98 10.79 -5.23 9.04
CA PHE A 98 10.03 -5.71 10.20
C PHE A 98 10.52 -7.09 10.72
N ASN A 99 11.52 -7.68 10.07
CA ASN A 99 11.97 -9.06 10.32
C ASN A 99 10.79 -10.05 10.29
N VAL A 100 10.05 -10.04 9.18
CA VAL A 100 8.86 -10.86 8.92
C VAL A 100 9.13 -11.76 7.70
N SER A 101 8.51 -12.93 7.66
CA SER A 101 8.39 -13.75 6.45
C SER A 101 6.95 -13.71 5.99
N ALA A 102 6.64 -12.76 5.12
CA ALA A 102 5.38 -12.75 4.39
C ALA A 102 5.42 -13.83 3.30
N VAL A 103 4.38 -14.67 3.29
CA VAL A 103 4.18 -15.79 2.39
C VAL A 103 3.02 -15.45 1.46
N PRO A 104 3.34 -15.14 0.20
CA PRO A 104 2.35 -14.96 -0.86
C PRO A 104 1.49 -16.20 -1.12
N MET A 105 0.19 -16.03 -1.38
CA MET A 105 -0.75 -17.12 -1.72
C MET A 105 -1.73 -16.65 -2.80
N ASN A 106 -1.66 -17.31 -3.97
CA ASN A 106 -2.42 -16.94 -5.17
C ASN A 106 -3.20 -18.17 -5.71
N PRO A 107 -4.42 -18.01 -6.25
CA PRO A 107 -5.15 -19.10 -6.91
C PRO A 107 -4.54 -19.44 -8.26
N ASP A 108 -4.86 -20.61 -8.81
CA ASP A 108 -4.40 -20.97 -10.17
C ASP A 108 -5.20 -20.25 -11.27
N VAL A 109 -6.47 -19.92 -10.99
CA VAL A 109 -7.41 -19.19 -11.85
C VAL A 109 -8.23 -18.21 -11.01
N PHE A 110 -8.76 -17.15 -11.61
CA PHE A 110 -9.64 -16.23 -10.91
C PHE A 110 -10.98 -16.91 -10.62
N ASP A 111 -11.20 -17.29 -9.36
CA ASP A 111 -12.42 -17.93 -8.89
C ASP A 111 -12.63 -17.63 -7.40
N PHE A 112 -13.83 -17.23 -7.02
CA PHE A 112 -14.13 -16.82 -5.64
C PHE A 112 -13.98 -17.97 -4.64
N ALA A 113 -14.34 -19.19 -5.01
CA ALA A 113 -14.20 -20.35 -4.15
C ALA A 113 -12.71 -20.74 -3.97
N ALA A 114 -11.91 -20.67 -5.03
CA ALA A 114 -10.46 -20.88 -4.97
C ALA A 114 -9.78 -19.86 -4.05
N ILE A 115 -10.15 -18.57 -4.14
CA ILE A 115 -9.62 -17.52 -3.27
C ILE A 115 -10.06 -17.74 -1.81
N ALA A 116 -11.34 -18.04 -1.57
CA ALA A 116 -11.84 -18.34 -0.22
C ALA A 116 -11.16 -19.56 0.41
N ASN A 117 -10.88 -20.60 -0.38
CA ASN A 117 -10.13 -21.77 0.06
C ASN A 117 -8.68 -21.41 0.45
N LEU A 118 -8.04 -20.49 -0.26
CA LEU A 118 -6.72 -19.98 0.13
C LEU A 118 -6.77 -19.17 1.42
N VAL A 119 -7.81 -18.35 1.65
CA VAL A 119 -8.02 -17.67 2.93
C VAL A 119 -8.17 -18.67 4.07
N ASN A 120 -8.98 -19.71 3.89
CA ASN A 120 -9.16 -20.77 4.89
C ASN A 120 -7.83 -21.50 5.20
N LYS A 121 -7.09 -21.89 4.16
CA LYS A 121 -5.77 -22.53 4.29
C LYS A 121 -4.75 -21.61 4.97
N ALA A 122 -4.77 -20.31 4.66
CA ALA A 122 -3.94 -19.33 5.34
C ALA A 122 -4.30 -19.26 6.84
N ALA A 123 -5.59 -19.27 7.17
CA ALA A 123 -6.06 -19.19 8.55
C ALA A 123 -5.68 -20.42 9.37
N GLU A 124 -5.59 -21.60 8.76
CA GLU A 124 -5.11 -22.82 9.41
C GLU A 124 -3.62 -22.76 9.77
N ASN A 125 -2.80 -22.16 8.90
CA ASN A 125 -1.34 -22.23 8.99
C ASN A 125 -0.67 -20.97 9.57
N TYR A 126 -1.38 -19.84 9.64
CA TYR A 126 -0.84 -18.55 10.04
C TYR A 126 -1.76 -17.85 11.05
N SER A 127 -1.19 -16.99 11.88
CA SER A 127 -1.94 -16.13 12.82
C SER A 127 -2.15 -14.71 12.29
N LEU A 128 -1.37 -14.30 11.29
CA LEU A 128 -1.42 -12.98 10.66
C LEU A 128 -1.71 -13.14 9.17
N LEU A 129 -2.76 -12.50 8.68
CA LEU A 129 -3.23 -12.64 7.31
C LEU A 129 -3.53 -11.27 6.67
N GLY A 130 -2.99 -11.04 5.49
CA GLY A 130 -3.47 -10.06 4.53
C GLY A 130 -4.31 -10.76 3.46
N SER A 131 -5.45 -10.20 3.06
CA SER A 131 -6.22 -10.72 1.92
C SER A 131 -6.83 -9.63 1.05
N THR A 132 -6.80 -9.80 -0.27
CA THR A 132 -7.70 -9.03 -1.14
C THR A 132 -9.14 -9.53 -1.03
N VAL A 133 -10.12 -8.65 -1.26
CA VAL A 133 -11.55 -8.99 -1.20
C VAL A 133 -12.27 -8.46 -2.43
N VAL A 134 -12.42 -9.33 -3.43
CA VAL A 134 -13.12 -9.01 -4.68
C VAL A 134 -14.62 -9.28 -4.63
N ASP A 135 -15.06 -9.99 -3.58
CA ASP A 135 -16.46 -10.35 -3.33
C ASP A 135 -16.74 -10.38 -1.81
N GLY A 136 -17.86 -9.79 -1.39
CA GLY A 136 -18.25 -9.70 0.03
C GLY A 136 -18.97 -10.93 0.59
N VAL A 137 -19.39 -11.85 -0.28
CA VAL A 137 -20.17 -13.04 0.07
C VAL A 137 -19.25 -14.22 0.38
N THR A 138 -18.56 -14.73 -0.63
CA THR A 138 -17.76 -15.96 -0.55
C THR A 138 -16.44 -15.70 0.17
N ILE A 139 -15.66 -14.73 -0.31
CA ILE A 139 -14.38 -14.36 0.31
C ILE A 139 -14.65 -13.67 1.65
N GLY A 140 -15.66 -12.82 1.73
CA GLY A 140 -16.06 -12.21 3.00
C GLY A 140 -16.43 -13.24 4.08
N ALA A 141 -17.10 -14.34 3.73
CA ALA A 141 -17.38 -15.42 4.68
C ALA A 141 -16.11 -16.11 5.18
N ALA A 142 -15.15 -16.39 4.30
CA ALA A 142 -13.87 -16.98 4.69
C ALA A 142 -13.08 -16.07 5.64
N LEU A 143 -13.10 -14.75 5.40
CA LEU A 143 -12.45 -13.77 6.29
C LEU A 143 -13.12 -13.69 7.66
N ARG A 144 -14.46 -13.63 7.70
CA ARG A 144 -15.20 -13.67 8.97
C ARG A 144 -14.84 -14.92 9.78
N SER A 145 -14.81 -16.09 9.13
CA SER A 145 -14.40 -17.36 9.74
C SER A 145 -12.96 -17.32 10.27
N ALA A 146 -12.02 -16.72 9.53
CA ALA A 146 -10.64 -16.54 10.00
C ALA A 146 -10.57 -15.64 11.24
N VAL A 147 -11.26 -14.50 11.24
CA VAL A 147 -11.32 -13.59 12.40
C VAL A 147 -11.96 -14.28 13.61
N ASP A 148 -13.06 -15.01 13.41
CA ASP A 148 -13.75 -15.74 14.48
C ASP A 148 -12.88 -16.87 15.09
N LYS A 149 -11.87 -17.38 14.34
CA LYS A 149 -10.82 -18.29 14.84
C LYS A 149 -9.66 -17.57 15.54
N GLY A 150 -9.79 -16.28 15.84
CA GLY A 150 -8.79 -15.48 16.56
C GLY A 150 -7.59 -15.05 15.70
N LYS A 151 -7.73 -15.03 14.37
CA LYS A 151 -6.66 -14.60 13.46
C LYS A 151 -6.69 -13.09 13.27
N SER A 152 -5.51 -12.47 13.21
CA SER A 152 -5.40 -11.06 12.85
C SER A 152 -5.46 -10.92 11.34
N VAL A 153 -6.55 -10.36 10.84
CA VAL A 153 -6.80 -10.22 9.41
C VAL A 153 -6.88 -8.76 9.02
N ILE A 154 -6.15 -8.38 7.97
CA ILE A 154 -6.24 -7.08 7.31
C ILE A 154 -6.59 -7.32 5.84
N SER A 155 -7.54 -6.55 5.32
CA SER A 155 -7.79 -6.57 3.87
C SER A 155 -6.91 -5.56 3.14
N PHE A 156 -6.56 -5.82 1.89
CA PHE A 156 -5.77 -4.87 1.09
C PHE A 156 -6.13 -4.90 -0.39
N ASN A 157 -5.76 -3.84 -1.13
CA ASN A 157 -6.06 -3.67 -2.55
C ASN A 157 -7.58 -3.58 -2.82
N SER A 158 -8.25 -4.70 -3.07
CA SER A 158 -9.71 -4.74 -3.19
C SER A 158 -10.36 -5.01 -1.84
N GLY A 159 -11.49 -4.35 -1.54
CA GLY A 159 -12.32 -4.68 -0.38
C GLY A 159 -12.89 -3.49 0.40
N ASP A 160 -12.57 -2.26 0.01
CA ASP A 160 -13.09 -1.03 0.62
C ASP A 160 -14.63 -1.03 0.73
N SER A 161 -15.30 -1.37 -0.37
CA SER A 161 -16.76 -1.40 -0.49
C SER A 161 -17.45 -2.51 0.31
N VAL A 162 -16.71 -3.53 0.72
CA VAL A 162 -17.24 -4.70 1.45
C VAL A 162 -16.65 -4.85 2.86
N LEU A 163 -15.85 -3.88 3.31
CA LEU A 163 -15.16 -3.90 4.60
C LEU A 163 -16.10 -4.26 5.76
N ASN A 164 -17.26 -3.60 5.83
CA ASN A 164 -18.27 -3.79 6.88
C ASN A 164 -18.77 -5.25 6.98
N ASN A 165 -18.64 -6.02 5.90
CA ASN A 165 -19.06 -7.41 5.85
C ASN A 165 -17.96 -8.40 6.28
N THR A 166 -16.70 -8.00 6.51
CA THR A 166 -15.57 -8.96 6.62
C THR A 166 -15.00 -9.16 8.03
N LYS A 167 -15.38 -8.32 9.02
CA LYS A 167 -14.81 -8.28 10.39
C LYS A 167 -13.29 -8.06 10.49
N VAL A 168 -12.60 -7.76 9.38
CA VAL A 168 -11.15 -7.52 9.39
C VAL A 168 -10.79 -6.30 10.23
N HIS A 169 -9.55 -6.22 10.72
CA HIS A 169 -9.10 -5.11 11.55
C HIS A 169 -9.10 -3.79 10.80
N SER A 170 -8.58 -3.81 9.57
CA SER A 170 -8.47 -2.66 8.67
C SER A 170 -8.51 -3.10 7.21
N HIS A 171 -8.73 -2.15 6.32
CA HIS A 171 -8.54 -2.22 4.88
C HIS A 171 -7.47 -1.21 4.46
N ILE A 172 -6.58 -1.64 3.55
CA ILE A 172 -5.51 -0.82 3.02
C ILE A 172 -5.55 -0.88 1.50
N GLY A 173 -6.07 0.16 0.86
CA GLY A 173 -6.34 0.11 -0.57
C GLY A 173 -6.84 1.42 -1.13
N GLN A 174 -7.07 1.41 -2.43
CA GLN A 174 -7.61 2.56 -3.13
C GLN A 174 -9.13 2.63 -2.97
N PRO A 175 -9.71 3.82 -2.76
CA PRO A 175 -11.17 3.99 -2.83
C PRO A 175 -11.63 3.85 -4.29
N GLU A 176 -12.20 2.70 -4.64
CA GLU A 176 -12.31 2.28 -6.04
C GLU A 176 -13.29 3.14 -6.85
N TYR A 177 -14.41 3.50 -6.25
CA TYR A 177 -15.38 4.43 -6.85
C TYR A 177 -14.76 5.82 -7.08
N ILE A 178 -14.01 6.34 -6.10
CA ILE A 178 -13.37 7.67 -6.22
C ILE A 178 -12.30 7.67 -7.31
N ALA A 179 -11.58 6.55 -7.48
CA ALA A 179 -10.63 6.38 -8.57
C ALA A 179 -11.30 6.37 -9.94
N GLY A 180 -12.41 5.65 -10.08
CA GLY A 180 -13.29 5.73 -11.23
C GLY A 180 -13.74 7.16 -11.52
N TYR A 181 -14.31 7.82 -10.51
CA TYR A 181 -14.84 9.18 -10.61
C TYR A 181 -13.81 10.18 -11.11
N ARG A 182 -12.61 10.17 -10.54
CA ARG A 182 -11.53 11.05 -10.99
C ARG A 182 -11.13 10.77 -12.45
N THR A 183 -11.08 9.50 -12.85
CA THR A 183 -10.83 9.10 -14.25
C THR A 183 -11.92 9.64 -15.18
N GLY A 184 -13.19 9.55 -14.80
CA GLY A 184 -14.31 10.08 -15.59
C GLY A 184 -14.26 11.60 -15.76
N VAL A 185 -13.98 12.32 -14.68
CA VAL A 185 -13.76 13.77 -14.73
C VAL A 185 -12.61 14.12 -15.68
N ALA A 186 -11.52 13.34 -15.68
CA ALA A 186 -10.39 13.57 -16.58
C ALA A 186 -10.77 13.36 -18.07
N PHE A 187 -11.51 12.30 -18.39
CA PHE A 187 -12.02 12.09 -19.76
C PHE A 187 -12.96 13.20 -20.22
N ALA A 188 -13.90 13.61 -19.36
CA ALA A 188 -14.84 14.68 -19.69
C ALA A 188 -14.14 16.01 -19.96
N ARG A 189 -13.14 16.37 -19.14
CA ARG A 189 -12.31 17.56 -19.34
C ARG A 189 -11.44 17.48 -20.60
N ALA A 190 -11.09 16.27 -21.03
CA ALA A 190 -10.42 16.02 -22.30
C ALA A 190 -11.39 15.99 -23.50
N GLY A 191 -12.67 16.32 -23.31
CA GLY A 191 -13.67 16.38 -24.38
C GLY A 191 -14.16 15.02 -24.87
N ARG A 192 -13.94 13.94 -24.11
CA ARG A 192 -14.42 12.60 -24.44
C ARG A 192 -15.79 12.34 -23.82
N SER A 193 -16.61 11.55 -24.50
CA SER A 193 -18.05 11.46 -24.21
C SER A 193 -18.65 10.06 -24.38
N ASN A 194 -17.99 9.15 -25.08
CA ASN A 194 -18.47 7.78 -25.28
C ASN A 194 -17.37 6.79 -24.89
N LEU A 195 -17.43 6.35 -23.63
CA LEU A 195 -16.38 5.57 -23.00
C LEU A 195 -16.68 4.07 -23.02
N LEU A 196 -15.63 3.25 -23.07
CA LEU A 196 -15.68 1.82 -22.77
C LEU A 196 -14.91 1.56 -21.47
N CYS A 197 -15.54 0.89 -20.51
CA CYS A 197 -14.90 0.34 -19.31
C CYS A 197 -14.83 -1.19 -19.41
N ILE A 198 -13.62 -1.76 -19.40
CA ILE A 198 -13.41 -3.20 -19.59
C ILE A 198 -13.26 -3.90 -18.23
N GLN A 199 -14.19 -4.81 -17.94
CA GLN A 199 -14.15 -5.67 -16.75
C GLN A 199 -13.57 -7.03 -17.09
N HIS A 200 -12.33 -7.25 -16.69
CA HIS A 200 -11.59 -8.48 -17.01
C HIS A 200 -11.83 -9.60 -15.98
N GLU A 201 -12.27 -9.23 -14.78
CA GLU A 201 -12.60 -10.13 -13.67
C GLU A 201 -14.11 -10.01 -13.38
N THR A 202 -14.89 -10.88 -14.02
CA THR A 202 -16.35 -10.84 -13.88
C THR A 202 -16.75 -11.06 -12.43
N GLY A 203 -17.60 -10.17 -11.91
CA GLY A 203 -18.08 -10.20 -10.52
C GLY A 203 -17.16 -9.51 -9.50
N ASN A 204 -15.97 -9.02 -9.89
CA ASN A 204 -15.13 -8.25 -8.97
C ASN A 204 -15.80 -6.90 -8.62
N ALA A 205 -16.20 -6.76 -7.36
CA ALA A 205 -16.89 -5.56 -6.85
C ALA A 205 -16.06 -4.27 -7.01
N GLY A 206 -14.72 -4.35 -6.90
CA GLY A 206 -13.84 -3.21 -7.09
C GLY A 206 -13.85 -2.70 -8.53
N LEU A 207 -13.84 -3.60 -9.53
CA LEU A 207 -13.91 -3.21 -10.95
C LEU A 207 -15.26 -2.60 -11.31
N VAL A 208 -16.35 -3.11 -10.72
CA VAL A 208 -17.69 -2.51 -10.84
C VAL A 208 -17.71 -1.11 -10.25
N ALA A 209 -17.16 -0.93 -9.05
CA ALA A 209 -17.08 0.38 -8.40
C ALA A 209 -16.26 1.39 -9.24
N ARG A 210 -15.13 0.98 -9.81
CA ARG A 210 -14.33 1.80 -10.73
C ARG A 210 -15.15 2.25 -11.95
N CYS A 211 -15.83 1.33 -12.63
CA CYS A 211 -16.63 1.69 -13.80
C CYS A 211 -17.85 2.56 -13.45
N ASN A 212 -18.52 2.32 -12.32
CA ASN A 212 -19.62 3.17 -11.87
C ASN A 212 -19.14 4.59 -11.58
N GLY A 213 -18.04 4.72 -10.83
CA GLY A 213 -17.40 6.02 -10.59
C GLY A 213 -17.01 6.70 -11.91
N LEU A 214 -16.45 5.96 -12.87
CA LEU A 214 -16.09 6.48 -14.19
C LEU A 214 -17.27 7.14 -14.91
N LEU A 215 -18.43 6.50 -14.93
CA LEU A 215 -19.66 7.06 -15.52
C LEU A 215 -20.13 8.31 -14.77
N ASP A 216 -20.14 8.27 -13.44
CA ASP A 216 -20.62 9.39 -12.62
C ASP A 216 -19.68 10.60 -12.72
N GLY A 217 -18.37 10.37 -12.75
CA GLY A 217 -17.36 11.40 -12.97
C GLY A 217 -17.47 12.02 -14.36
N LEU A 218 -17.71 11.21 -15.40
CA LEU A 218 -17.97 11.70 -16.75
C LEU A 218 -19.20 12.62 -16.77
N LYS A 219 -20.32 12.15 -16.19
CA LYS A 219 -21.59 12.87 -16.15
C LYS A 219 -21.57 14.13 -15.30
N SER A 220 -20.71 14.20 -14.29
CA SER A 220 -20.54 15.40 -13.45
C SER A 220 -20.05 16.63 -14.23
N ILE A 221 -19.41 16.44 -15.38
CA ILE A 221 -18.90 17.50 -16.25
C ILE A 221 -19.65 17.52 -17.59
N ASN A 222 -19.97 16.36 -18.15
CA ASN A 222 -20.73 16.22 -19.39
C ASN A 222 -21.95 15.31 -19.17
N ASN A 223 -23.11 15.90 -18.91
CA ASN A 223 -24.34 15.17 -18.62
C ASN A 223 -24.81 14.26 -19.77
N ALA A 224 -24.41 14.54 -21.02
CA ALA A 224 -24.70 13.70 -22.18
C ALA A 224 -23.69 12.55 -22.37
N GLY A 225 -22.65 12.48 -21.53
CA GLY A 225 -21.65 11.43 -21.57
C GLY A 225 -22.25 10.05 -21.33
N THR A 226 -21.81 9.09 -22.15
CA THR A 226 -22.21 7.69 -22.10
C THR A 226 -21.00 6.79 -21.86
N MET A 227 -21.25 5.63 -21.28
CA MET A 227 -20.23 4.62 -21.07
C MET A 227 -20.86 3.23 -21.22
N ALA A 228 -20.18 2.35 -21.95
CA ALA A 228 -20.45 0.91 -21.90
C ALA A 228 -19.52 0.26 -20.87
N MET A 229 -20.10 -0.51 -19.95
CA MET A 229 -19.35 -1.43 -19.08
C MET A 229 -19.43 -2.82 -19.71
N VAL A 230 -18.31 -3.40 -20.11
CA VAL A 230 -18.28 -4.67 -20.86
C VAL A 230 -17.36 -5.65 -20.17
N ALA A 231 -17.90 -6.83 -19.84
CA ALA A 231 -17.11 -7.95 -19.38
C ALA A 231 -16.35 -8.57 -20.56
N MET A 232 -15.03 -8.74 -20.40
CA MET A 232 -14.16 -9.43 -21.36
C MET A 232 -13.28 -10.41 -20.59
N ASP A 233 -12.92 -11.56 -21.16
CA ASP A 233 -12.13 -12.55 -20.42
C ASP A 233 -10.69 -12.07 -20.20
N GLY A 234 -10.33 -11.78 -18.95
CA GLY A 234 -8.97 -11.40 -18.55
C GLY A 234 -7.95 -12.55 -18.59
N ASN A 235 -8.39 -13.80 -18.65
CA ASN A 235 -7.50 -14.97 -18.60
C ASN A 235 -6.83 -15.27 -19.94
N SER A 236 -7.27 -14.64 -21.03
CA SER A 236 -6.77 -14.91 -22.38
C SER A 236 -6.66 -13.63 -23.20
N ALA A 237 -5.41 -13.21 -23.48
CA ALA A 237 -5.14 -12.02 -24.28
C ALA A 237 -5.77 -12.12 -25.69
N SER A 238 -5.82 -13.32 -26.29
CA SER A 238 -6.44 -13.52 -27.60
C SER A 238 -7.97 -13.43 -27.54
N ALA A 239 -8.60 -13.98 -26.51
CA ALA A 239 -10.05 -13.85 -26.32
C ALA A 239 -10.45 -12.40 -26.02
N LEU A 240 -9.64 -11.69 -25.23
CA LEU A 240 -9.82 -10.28 -24.93
C LEU A 240 -9.66 -9.42 -26.18
N SER A 241 -8.60 -9.63 -26.98
CA SER A 241 -8.39 -8.92 -28.25
C SER A 241 -9.54 -9.18 -29.22
N ALA A 242 -10.00 -10.41 -29.39
CA ALA A 242 -11.14 -10.73 -30.25
C ALA A 242 -12.44 -10.04 -29.79
N SER A 243 -12.70 -10.00 -28.48
CA SER A 243 -13.88 -9.35 -27.89
C SER A 243 -13.82 -7.83 -28.07
N LEU A 244 -12.68 -7.22 -27.78
CA LEU A 244 -12.44 -5.79 -27.99
C LEU A 244 -12.53 -5.41 -29.46
N SER A 245 -11.98 -6.26 -30.33
CA SER A 245 -12.02 -6.10 -31.78
C SER A 245 -13.46 -6.07 -32.29
N ASN A 246 -14.29 -7.02 -31.86
CA ASN A 246 -15.71 -7.05 -32.18
C ASN A 246 -16.46 -5.82 -31.63
N TYR A 247 -16.18 -5.42 -30.38
CA TYR A 247 -16.80 -4.22 -29.80
C TYR A 247 -16.48 -2.96 -30.62
N LEU A 248 -15.21 -2.71 -30.93
CA LEU A 248 -14.77 -1.51 -31.65
C LEU A 248 -15.27 -1.44 -33.10
N THR A 249 -15.56 -2.59 -33.71
CA THR A 249 -16.21 -2.66 -35.03
C THR A 249 -17.67 -2.21 -34.97
N ASN A 250 -18.39 -2.60 -33.92
CA ASN A 250 -19.81 -2.25 -33.73
C ASN A 250 -20.02 -0.87 -33.10
N GLN A 251 -19.05 -0.38 -32.32
CA GLN A 251 -19.14 0.87 -31.55
C GLN A 251 -18.13 1.89 -32.05
N GLN A 252 -18.30 2.33 -33.30
CA GLN A 252 -17.36 3.24 -33.98
C GLN A 252 -17.23 4.60 -33.29
N SER A 253 -18.28 5.07 -32.61
CA SER A 253 -18.29 6.34 -31.86
C SER A 253 -17.54 6.31 -30.53
N THR A 254 -16.98 5.17 -30.11
CA THR A 254 -16.15 5.09 -28.89
C THR A 254 -14.97 6.05 -29.01
N ASP A 255 -14.83 6.97 -28.08
CA ASP A 255 -13.77 8.00 -28.07
C ASP A 255 -12.86 7.93 -26.83
N GLY A 256 -13.18 7.04 -25.88
CA GLY A 256 -12.31 6.72 -24.75
C GLY A 256 -12.43 5.27 -24.29
N ILE A 257 -11.31 4.70 -23.84
CA ILE A 257 -11.28 3.35 -23.27
C ILE A 257 -10.54 3.39 -21.93
N VAL A 258 -11.11 2.72 -20.94
CA VAL A 258 -10.52 2.51 -19.61
C VAL A 258 -10.31 1.01 -19.38
N SER A 259 -9.05 0.61 -19.29
CA SER A 259 -8.61 -0.71 -18.86
C SER A 259 -8.33 -0.72 -17.35
N LEU A 260 -8.68 -1.81 -16.67
CA LEU A 260 -8.64 -1.85 -15.19
C LEU A 260 -7.44 -2.59 -14.59
N ASN A 261 -6.47 -3.01 -15.41
CA ASN A 261 -5.15 -3.49 -15.01
C ASN A 261 -4.14 -3.31 -16.17
N THR A 262 -2.87 -3.69 -15.96
CA THR A 262 -1.81 -3.55 -16.97
C THR A 262 -1.96 -4.48 -18.18
N GLU A 263 -2.47 -5.69 -17.99
CA GLU A 263 -2.56 -6.71 -19.05
C GLU A 263 -3.65 -6.37 -20.07
N VAL A 264 -4.82 -5.95 -19.59
CA VAL A 264 -5.90 -5.41 -20.43
C VAL A 264 -5.41 -4.15 -21.12
N THR A 265 -4.66 -3.29 -20.44
CA THR A 265 -4.10 -2.07 -21.04
C THR A 265 -3.22 -2.39 -22.25
N LYS A 266 -2.34 -3.38 -22.14
CA LYS A 266 -1.47 -3.80 -23.23
C LYS A 266 -2.26 -4.22 -24.47
N VAL A 267 -3.27 -5.07 -24.29
CA VAL A 267 -4.13 -5.53 -25.38
C VAL A 267 -4.92 -4.36 -25.99
N VAL A 268 -5.45 -3.46 -25.16
CA VAL A 268 -6.21 -2.29 -25.62
C VAL A 268 -5.35 -1.37 -26.48
N VAL A 269 -4.13 -1.04 -26.03
CA VAL A 269 -3.23 -0.17 -26.80
C VAL A 269 -2.87 -0.82 -28.13
N GLN A 270 -2.54 -2.12 -28.14
CA GLN A 270 -2.20 -2.86 -29.35
C GLN A 270 -3.36 -2.92 -30.36
N GLU A 271 -4.59 -3.16 -29.88
CA GLU A 271 -5.79 -3.23 -30.74
C GLU A 271 -6.19 -1.86 -31.31
N VAL A 272 -6.09 -0.79 -30.52
CA VAL A 272 -6.38 0.57 -30.99
C VAL A 272 -5.30 1.04 -31.98
N GLU A 273 -4.04 0.69 -31.74
CA GLU A 273 -2.92 0.97 -32.62
C GLU A 273 -3.04 0.24 -33.97
N SER A 274 -3.34 -1.07 -33.96
CA SER A 274 -3.50 -1.85 -35.20
C SER A 274 -4.64 -1.34 -36.09
N ARG A 275 -5.62 -0.66 -35.49
CA ARG A 275 -6.75 0.00 -36.17
C ARG A 275 -6.46 1.43 -36.60
N ASN A 276 -5.27 1.95 -36.35
CA ASN A 276 -4.91 3.36 -36.59
C ASN A 276 -5.85 4.36 -35.89
N ARG A 277 -6.34 4.01 -34.69
CA ARG A 277 -7.33 4.82 -33.96
C ARG A 277 -6.77 5.58 -32.75
N LEU A 278 -5.46 5.54 -32.50
CA LEU A 278 -4.81 6.23 -31.38
C LEU A 278 -5.04 7.75 -31.35
N SER A 279 -5.26 8.38 -32.51
CA SER A 279 -5.63 9.80 -32.59
C SER A 279 -7.10 10.08 -32.21
N SER A 280 -7.98 9.08 -32.37
CA SER A 280 -9.42 9.20 -32.17
C SER A 280 -9.89 8.71 -30.80
N ILE A 281 -9.22 7.71 -30.22
CA ILE A 281 -9.56 7.09 -28.94
C ILE A 281 -8.49 7.47 -27.91
N SER A 282 -8.92 8.11 -26.82
CA SER A 282 -8.05 8.30 -25.66
C SER A 282 -8.06 7.04 -24.77
N ILE A 283 -6.88 6.53 -24.43
CA ILE A 283 -6.74 5.32 -23.60
C ILE A 283 -6.21 5.71 -22.22
N ALA A 284 -6.90 5.31 -21.16
CA ALA A 284 -6.37 5.34 -19.80
C ALA A 284 -6.41 3.93 -19.19
N GLY A 285 -5.53 3.69 -18.23
CA GLY A 285 -5.44 2.39 -17.56
C GLY A 285 -5.36 2.52 -16.05
N PHE A 286 -5.58 1.42 -15.34
CA PHE A 286 -5.18 1.27 -13.94
C PHE A 286 -3.89 0.46 -13.86
N ASP A 287 -3.13 0.77 -12.82
CA ASP A 287 -1.88 0.13 -12.44
C ASP A 287 -0.69 0.52 -13.33
N LEU A 288 0.50 0.12 -12.93
CA LEU A 288 1.75 0.53 -13.56
C LEU A 288 2.62 -0.67 -13.92
N SER A 289 3.15 -0.65 -15.14
CA SER A 289 4.17 -1.56 -15.66
C SER A 289 5.13 -0.79 -16.56
N ASN A 290 6.23 -1.44 -16.97
CA ASN A 290 7.14 -0.87 -17.96
C ASN A 290 6.43 -0.53 -19.29
N ASP A 291 5.49 -1.38 -19.71
CA ASP A 291 4.67 -1.14 -20.91
C ASP A 291 3.80 0.11 -20.72
N VAL A 292 3.09 0.24 -19.59
CA VAL A 292 2.25 1.42 -19.30
C VAL A 292 3.07 2.71 -19.28
N PHE A 293 4.24 2.71 -18.63
CA PHE A 293 5.13 3.87 -18.65
C PHE A 293 5.56 4.24 -20.07
N THR A 294 5.90 3.24 -20.88
CA THR A 294 6.30 3.42 -22.28
C THR A 294 5.15 3.98 -23.12
N PHE A 295 3.94 3.47 -22.95
CA PHE A 295 2.76 3.95 -23.67
C PHE A 295 2.43 5.41 -23.34
N ILE A 296 2.56 5.83 -22.09
CA ILE A 296 2.38 7.23 -21.68
C ILE A 296 3.47 8.11 -22.30
N GLN A 297 4.74 7.69 -22.26
CA GLN A 297 5.86 8.44 -22.86
C GLN A 297 5.71 8.58 -24.38
N GLN A 298 5.16 7.57 -25.06
CA GLN A 298 4.90 7.58 -26.50
C GLN A 298 3.58 8.28 -26.88
N GLY A 299 2.80 8.77 -25.91
CA GLY A 299 1.49 9.39 -26.17
C GLY A 299 0.41 8.41 -26.64
N LYS A 300 0.62 7.10 -26.53
CA LYS A 300 -0.38 6.06 -26.84
C LYS A 300 -1.46 5.94 -25.76
N MET A 301 -1.16 6.42 -24.55
CA MET A 301 -2.09 6.52 -23.43
C MET A 301 -2.06 7.92 -22.84
N VAL A 302 -3.21 8.41 -22.39
CA VAL A 302 -3.32 9.74 -21.77
C VAL A 302 -2.82 9.74 -20.33
N PHE A 303 -3.13 8.70 -19.56
CA PHE A 303 -2.65 8.52 -18.19
C PHE A 303 -2.90 7.09 -17.69
N ALA A 304 -2.25 6.75 -16.57
CA ALA A 304 -2.58 5.58 -15.76
C ALA A 304 -2.92 5.99 -14.33
N VAL A 305 -3.74 5.19 -13.65
CA VAL A 305 -4.09 5.35 -12.25
C VAL A 305 -3.17 4.49 -11.39
N ASP A 306 -2.30 5.13 -10.64
CA ASP A 306 -1.44 4.52 -9.63
C ASP A 306 -2.20 4.38 -8.32
N GLN A 307 -2.59 3.14 -8.00
CA GLN A 307 -3.23 2.78 -6.74
C GLN A 307 -2.23 2.65 -5.58
N GLN A 308 -0.92 2.72 -5.86
CA GLN A 308 0.19 2.60 -4.91
C GLN A 308 0.29 1.20 -4.27
N GLU A 309 0.40 0.13 -5.06
CA GLU A 309 0.39 -1.26 -4.59
C GLU A 309 1.54 -1.58 -3.62
N PHE A 310 2.67 -0.87 -3.75
CA PHE A 310 3.80 -0.96 -2.82
C PHE A 310 3.35 -0.60 -1.41
N LEU A 311 2.67 0.56 -1.28
CA LEU A 311 2.19 1.06 0.00
C LEU A 311 1.18 0.09 0.61
N GLN A 312 0.26 -0.42 -0.21
CA GLN A 312 -0.77 -1.35 0.26
C GLN A 312 -0.15 -2.62 0.85
N ALA A 313 0.76 -3.27 0.13
CA ALA A 313 1.41 -4.48 0.61
C ALA A 313 2.33 -4.21 1.82
N PHE A 314 3.13 -3.13 1.75
CA PHE A 314 4.03 -2.73 2.81
C PHE A 314 3.29 -2.42 4.12
N ALA A 315 2.26 -1.56 4.04
CA ALA A 315 1.48 -1.13 5.19
C ALA A 315 0.62 -2.26 5.78
N THR A 316 0.20 -3.23 4.95
CA THR A 316 -0.49 -4.44 5.45
C THR A 316 0.40 -5.23 6.39
N ILE A 317 1.62 -5.54 5.96
CA ILE A 317 2.58 -6.28 6.79
C ILE A 317 2.99 -5.45 8.02
N GLN A 318 3.19 -4.14 7.85
CA GLN A 318 3.48 -3.24 8.96
C GLN A 318 2.39 -3.28 10.03
N GLN A 319 1.12 -3.12 9.66
CA GLN A 319 0.00 -3.12 10.61
C GLN A 319 -0.20 -4.50 11.26
N LEU A 320 -0.04 -5.59 10.52
CA LEU A 320 -0.06 -6.94 11.08
C LEU A 320 1.09 -7.16 12.08
N LYS A 321 2.28 -6.64 11.78
CA LYS A 321 3.42 -6.67 12.70
C LYS A 321 3.14 -5.85 13.96
N VAL A 322 2.58 -4.65 13.83
CA VAL A 322 2.17 -3.82 14.98
C VAL A 322 1.15 -4.56 15.84
N LEU A 323 0.09 -5.10 15.26
CA LEU A 323 -0.91 -5.92 15.96
C LEU A 323 -0.24 -7.06 16.74
N HIS A 324 0.71 -7.76 16.12
CA HIS A 324 1.44 -8.86 16.73
C HIS A 324 2.32 -8.41 17.92
N MET A 325 3.16 -7.39 17.74
CA MET A 325 4.10 -6.92 18.77
C MET A 325 3.39 -6.34 19.98
N THR A 326 2.25 -5.72 19.75
CA THR A 326 1.52 -4.93 20.76
C THR A 326 0.38 -5.70 21.41
N ARG A 327 0.12 -6.93 20.93
CA ARG A 327 -1.02 -7.76 21.34
C ARG A 327 -2.37 -7.07 21.12
N GLY A 328 -2.49 -6.28 20.05
CA GLY A 328 -3.77 -5.75 19.59
C GLY A 328 -3.90 -4.22 19.51
N MET A 329 -2.84 -3.44 19.70
CA MET A 329 -2.90 -2.00 19.39
C MET A 329 -3.10 -1.82 17.89
N ARG A 330 -4.08 -0.99 17.52
CA ARG A 330 -4.49 -0.76 16.14
C ARG A 330 -5.02 0.65 15.96
N ALA A 331 -4.99 1.15 14.71
CA ALA A 331 -5.68 2.37 14.35
C ALA A 331 -7.19 2.19 14.53
N LEU A 332 -7.87 3.25 15.02
CA LEU A 332 -9.34 3.24 15.13
C LEU A 332 -10.01 3.34 13.76
N ASN A 333 -9.43 4.15 12.85
CA ASN A 333 -9.88 4.20 11.48
C ASN A 333 -9.48 2.91 10.77
N GLN A 334 -10.49 2.16 10.34
CA GLN A 334 -10.30 0.88 9.64
C GLN A 334 -9.93 1.08 8.17
N LEU A 335 -9.95 2.31 7.63
CA LEU A 335 -9.55 2.62 6.26
C LEU A 335 -8.22 3.38 6.23
N LEU A 336 -7.18 2.73 5.69
CA LEU A 336 -5.95 3.38 5.29
C LEU A 336 -5.93 3.48 3.76
N LEU A 337 -6.36 4.62 3.24
CA LEU A 337 -6.56 4.79 1.81
C LEU A 337 -5.24 5.11 1.09
N SER A 338 -5.01 4.48 -0.05
CA SER A 338 -3.92 4.76 -0.99
C SER A 338 -4.47 5.30 -2.31
N GLY A 339 -3.66 6.01 -3.09
CA GLY A 339 -4.10 6.55 -4.39
C GLY A 339 -5.44 7.30 -4.32
N PRO A 340 -6.17 7.40 -5.44
CA PRO A 340 -5.67 7.28 -6.81
C PRO A 340 -4.74 8.45 -7.17
N ASN A 341 -3.57 8.14 -7.74
CA ASN A 341 -2.68 9.13 -8.35
C ASN A 341 -2.70 8.99 -9.87
N MET A 342 -2.84 10.11 -10.59
CA MET A 342 -2.75 10.09 -12.06
C MET A 342 -1.29 10.20 -12.50
N VAL A 343 -0.81 9.20 -13.23
CA VAL A 343 0.48 9.19 -13.90
C VAL A 343 0.27 9.62 -15.35
N THR A 344 0.79 10.78 -15.70
CA THR A 344 0.68 11.43 -17.02
C THR A 344 2.06 11.63 -17.60
N SER A 345 2.15 12.10 -18.85
CA SER A 345 3.43 12.51 -19.45
C SER A 345 4.19 13.54 -18.60
N ALA A 346 3.48 14.40 -17.86
CA ALA A 346 4.08 15.42 -17.01
C ALA A 346 4.81 14.85 -15.78
N ASN A 347 4.48 13.64 -15.32
CA ASN A 347 5.07 13.09 -14.09
C ASN A 347 5.56 11.64 -14.21
N VAL A 348 5.46 11.02 -15.39
CA VAL A 348 5.85 9.63 -15.65
C VAL A 348 7.31 9.37 -15.28
N GLN A 349 8.22 10.32 -15.56
CA GLN A 349 9.64 10.19 -15.22
C GLN A 349 9.87 10.13 -13.70
N ARG A 350 9.17 10.99 -12.95
CA ARG A 350 9.22 10.97 -11.48
C ARG A 350 8.73 9.63 -10.95
N LYS A 351 7.62 9.10 -11.50
CA LYS A 351 7.08 7.81 -11.06
C LYS A 351 7.99 6.63 -11.41
N LEU A 352 8.64 6.66 -12.58
CA LEU A 352 9.66 5.69 -12.98
C LEU A 352 10.82 5.63 -11.97
N CYS A 353 11.31 6.80 -11.53
CA CYS A 353 12.35 6.88 -10.51
C CYS A 353 11.88 6.40 -9.13
N GLN A 354 10.63 6.65 -8.75
CA GLN A 354 10.06 6.10 -7.51
C GLN A 354 9.95 4.56 -7.57
N ALA A 355 9.55 4.01 -8.72
CA ALA A 355 9.37 2.57 -8.90
C ALA A 355 10.72 1.83 -8.95
N ASN A 356 11.76 2.47 -9.49
CA ASN A 356 13.13 1.97 -9.48
C ASN A 356 14.14 3.12 -9.38
N PRO A 357 14.64 3.45 -8.18
CA PRO A 357 15.56 4.55 -7.97
C PRO A 357 16.96 4.30 -8.55
N ASN A 358 17.27 3.06 -8.93
CA ASN A 358 18.56 2.69 -9.52
C ASN A 358 18.61 2.87 -11.05
N ARG A 359 17.53 3.35 -11.69
CA ARG A 359 17.54 3.62 -13.13
C ARG A 359 18.50 4.78 -13.46
N PRO A 360 19.15 4.76 -14.64
CA PRO A 360 19.92 5.91 -15.12
C PRO A 360 19.07 7.18 -15.12
N GLY A 361 19.64 8.29 -14.63
CA GLY A 361 18.94 9.56 -14.51
C GLY A 361 18.01 9.70 -13.28
N CYS A 362 17.95 8.68 -12.42
CA CYS A 362 17.25 8.76 -11.14
C CYS A 362 18.23 8.96 -9.98
N THR A 363 17.84 9.76 -8.99
CA THR A 363 18.61 9.96 -7.76
C THR A 363 17.94 9.21 -6.63
N ALA A 364 18.63 8.22 -6.07
CA ALA A 364 18.22 7.57 -4.83
C ALA A 364 18.48 8.51 -3.65
N VAL A 365 17.48 8.72 -2.80
CA VAL A 365 17.66 9.44 -1.54
C VAL A 365 18.10 8.44 -0.47
N ASN A 366 19.21 8.74 0.20
CA ASN A 366 19.67 7.92 1.32
C ASN A 366 18.78 8.21 2.54
N PRO A 367 18.13 7.22 3.17
CA PRO A 367 17.32 7.48 4.37
C PRO A 367 18.08 8.23 5.47
N SER A 368 19.38 7.99 5.63
CA SER A 368 20.20 8.69 6.63
C SER A 368 20.48 10.16 6.32
N SER A 369 20.21 10.60 5.09
CA SER A 369 20.23 12.03 4.73
C SER A 369 18.93 12.75 5.06
N LEU A 370 17.87 12.03 5.47
CA LEU A 370 16.58 12.61 5.81
C LEU A 370 16.46 12.88 7.31
N THR A 371 16.08 14.10 7.67
CA THR A 371 15.66 14.48 9.02
C THR A 371 14.15 14.66 9.06
N ILE A 372 13.47 13.89 9.91
CA ILE A 372 12.05 14.05 10.19
C ILE A 372 11.90 14.94 11.41
N GLY A 373 11.18 16.04 11.30
CA GLY A 373 10.75 16.85 12.44
C GLY A 373 9.48 16.27 13.07
N VAL A 374 9.49 16.00 14.37
CA VAL A 374 8.29 15.56 15.09
C VAL A 374 7.89 16.65 16.08
N VAL A 375 6.75 17.25 15.81
CA VAL A 375 6.24 18.41 16.54
C VAL A 375 5.40 17.94 17.73
N SER A 376 5.48 18.64 18.86
CA SER A 376 4.58 18.46 19.99
C SER A 376 4.10 19.81 20.52
N THR A 377 2.84 19.87 20.94
CA THR A 377 2.26 21.02 21.65
C THR A 377 2.63 21.05 23.13
N SER A 378 3.37 20.05 23.59
CA SER A 378 3.95 19.91 24.93
C SER A 378 5.44 19.56 24.81
N SER A 379 6.17 19.59 25.91
CA SER A 379 7.60 19.24 25.91
C SER A 379 7.85 17.74 25.72
N TRP A 380 8.71 17.36 24.77
CA TRP A 380 9.27 16.00 24.61
C TRP A 380 10.22 15.59 25.75
N GLY A 381 10.55 16.54 26.63
CA GLY A 381 11.24 16.31 27.91
C GLY A 381 10.31 15.89 29.04
N SER A 382 8.98 15.94 28.85
CA SER A 382 8.01 15.58 29.88
C SER A 382 8.13 14.12 30.30
N PRO A 383 8.12 13.81 31.61
CA PRO A 383 8.16 12.45 32.12
C PRO A 383 6.79 11.75 32.09
N ASP A 384 5.73 12.43 31.63
CA ASP A 384 4.38 11.86 31.63
C ASP A 384 4.29 10.62 30.73
N ALA A 385 3.43 9.68 31.13
CA ALA A 385 3.32 8.37 30.48
C ALA A 385 2.93 8.47 28.99
N PHE A 386 2.11 9.46 28.63
CA PHE A 386 1.66 9.64 27.25
C PHE A 386 2.82 10.11 26.36
N THR A 387 3.53 11.17 26.76
CA THR A 387 4.67 11.70 26.00
C THR A 387 5.77 10.66 25.86
N GLN A 388 6.05 9.88 26.91
CA GLN A 388 7.04 8.81 26.85
C GLN A 388 6.64 7.69 25.90
N GLN A 389 5.38 7.26 25.90
CA GLN A 389 4.88 6.27 24.94
C GLN A 389 4.96 6.77 23.49
N ALA A 390 4.56 8.02 23.24
CA ALA A 390 4.68 8.64 21.91
C ALA A 390 6.15 8.69 21.46
N LYS A 391 7.07 9.06 22.36
CA LYS A 391 8.51 9.11 22.12
C LYS A 391 9.09 7.73 21.76
N TYR A 392 8.67 6.67 22.46
CA TYR A 392 9.09 5.31 22.11
C TYR A 392 8.64 4.90 20.71
N GLY A 393 7.43 5.30 20.28
CA GLY A 393 6.96 5.09 18.92
C GLY A 393 7.84 5.79 17.88
N VAL A 394 8.17 7.07 18.11
CA VAL A 394 9.07 7.84 17.24
C VAL A 394 10.47 7.21 17.17
N GLN A 395 11.06 6.87 18.32
CA GLN A 395 12.37 6.24 18.40
C GLN A 395 12.43 4.88 17.70
N ALA A 396 11.38 4.06 17.85
CA ALA A 396 11.27 2.78 17.15
C ALA A 396 11.24 2.97 15.63
N ALA A 397 10.44 3.93 15.14
CA ALA A 397 10.37 4.25 13.71
C ALA A 397 11.73 4.70 13.15
N LEU A 398 12.46 5.56 13.85
CA LEU A 398 13.77 6.05 13.37
C LEU A 398 14.81 4.95 13.27
N LYS A 399 14.88 4.10 14.29
CA LYS A 399 15.78 2.93 14.29
C LYS A 399 15.48 2.02 13.10
N GLU A 400 14.21 1.86 12.76
CA GLU A 400 13.76 1.02 11.67
C GLU A 400 14.01 1.64 10.30
N PHE A 401 13.71 2.92 10.11
CA PHE A 401 13.84 3.61 8.82
C PHE A 401 15.24 4.17 8.55
N GLY A 402 16.12 4.25 9.56
CA GLY A 402 17.47 4.78 9.43
C GLY A 402 17.50 6.28 9.11
N THR A 403 16.49 7.02 9.57
CA THR A 403 16.35 8.48 9.37
C THR A 403 16.80 9.25 10.61
N LYS A 404 17.17 10.52 10.43
CA LYS A 404 17.46 11.45 11.52
C LYS A 404 16.16 12.04 12.07
N LEU A 405 16.23 12.52 13.31
CA LEU A 405 15.08 13.12 14.00
C LEU A 405 15.43 14.50 14.53
N ARG A 406 14.46 15.41 14.38
CA ARG A 406 14.39 16.67 15.10
C ARG A 406 13.10 16.70 15.93
N TYR A 407 13.20 16.66 17.25
CA TYR A 407 12.05 17.01 18.09
C TYR A 407 11.81 18.51 17.99
N LEU A 408 10.57 18.94 17.77
CA LEU A 408 10.16 20.34 17.77
C LEU A 408 9.07 20.49 18.83
N ASP A 409 9.30 21.31 19.85
CA ASP A 409 8.37 21.48 20.95
C ASP A 409 8.46 22.86 21.59
N THR A 410 7.52 23.12 22.48
CA THR A 410 7.52 24.28 23.35
C THR A 410 7.40 23.79 24.80
N ASN A 411 8.09 24.45 25.73
CA ASN A 411 8.07 24.09 27.17
C ASN A 411 6.71 24.38 27.84
N ILE A 412 5.86 25.16 27.18
CA ILE A 412 4.50 25.55 27.55
C ILE A 412 3.60 25.41 26.33
N PHE A 413 2.27 25.42 26.47
CA PHE A 413 1.35 25.45 25.34
C PHE A 413 1.40 26.82 24.63
N ASP A 414 2.44 27.03 23.82
CA ASP A 414 2.68 28.24 23.03
C ASP A 414 2.62 27.91 21.54
N LEU A 415 1.42 28.05 20.98
CA LEU A 415 1.19 27.78 19.57
C LEU A 415 1.95 28.76 18.66
N ALA A 416 2.13 30.02 19.06
CA ALA A 416 2.81 31.01 18.22
C ALA A 416 4.33 30.72 18.14
N GLY A 417 4.95 30.44 19.28
CA GLY A 417 6.34 30.00 19.35
C GLY A 417 6.56 28.68 18.61
N LEU A 418 5.64 27.72 18.72
CA LEU A 418 5.72 26.44 18.00
C LEU A 418 5.67 26.65 16.48
N VAL A 419 4.78 27.52 15.99
CA VAL A 419 4.70 27.88 14.56
C VAL A 419 6.01 28.50 14.08
N SER A 420 6.58 29.44 14.86
CA SER A 420 7.85 30.08 14.51
C SER A 420 9.01 29.07 14.45
N GLN A 421 9.10 28.14 15.41
CA GLN A 421 10.12 27.08 15.39
C GLN A 421 9.96 26.13 14.20
N VAL A 422 8.73 25.72 13.88
CA VAL A 422 8.45 24.88 12.71
C VAL A 422 8.85 25.59 11.43
N GLN A 423 8.50 26.88 11.28
CA GLN A 423 8.90 27.68 10.13
C GLN A 423 10.41 27.81 10.01
N ALA A 424 11.11 28.09 11.11
CA ALA A 424 12.56 28.19 11.13
C ALA A 424 13.22 26.87 10.68
N ALA A 425 12.76 25.73 11.22
CA ALA A 425 13.29 24.41 10.86
C ALA A 425 13.08 24.06 9.38
N ILE A 426 11.94 24.48 8.81
CA ILE A 426 11.68 24.31 7.37
C ILE A 426 12.62 25.22 6.56
N SER A 427 12.65 26.51 6.89
CA SER A 427 13.42 27.51 6.13
C SER A 427 14.93 27.29 6.19
N SER A 428 15.45 26.73 7.29
CA SER A 428 16.87 26.38 7.42
C SER A 428 17.25 25.06 6.75
N GLY A 429 16.27 24.27 6.30
CA GLY A 429 16.50 22.92 5.77
C GLY A 429 16.89 21.90 6.84
N GLU A 430 16.71 22.21 8.13
CA GLU A 430 16.96 21.28 9.24
C GLU A 430 16.09 20.03 9.18
N VAL A 431 14.89 20.14 8.61
CA VAL A 431 13.94 19.04 8.45
C VAL A 431 13.55 18.87 6.98
N ASN A 432 13.43 17.62 6.55
CA ASN A 432 12.94 17.23 5.22
C ASN A 432 11.46 16.86 5.22
N ALA A 433 10.91 16.50 6.38
CA ALA A 433 9.51 16.13 6.57
C ALA A 433 9.06 16.47 7.98
N LEU A 434 7.75 16.62 8.20
CA LEU A 434 7.16 16.94 9.50
C LEU A 434 6.04 15.96 9.87
N VAL A 435 6.04 15.53 11.13
CA VAL A 435 4.90 14.89 11.80
C VAL A 435 4.37 15.90 12.80
N MET A 436 3.13 16.36 12.64
CA MET A 436 2.57 17.43 13.47
C MET A 436 1.24 17.03 14.10
N PRO A 437 1.07 17.23 15.42
CA PRO A 437 -0.26 17.25 16.01
C PRO A 437 -0.98 18.49 15.50
N ILE A 438 -2.22 18.33 15.07
CA ILE A 438 -3.09 19.45 14.72
C ILE A 438 -3.98 19.68 15.94
N PRO A 439 -3.79 20.76 16.72
CA PRO A 439 -4.70 21.11 17.80
C PRO A 439 -6.11 21.35 17.22
N SER A 440 -7.15 20.95 17.95
CA SER A 440 -8.53 21.20 17.54
C SER A 440 -8.75 22.70 17.26
N THR A 441 -9.39 23.01 16.12
CA THR A 441 -9.76 24.36 15.68
C THR A 441 -10.86 25.00 16.56
N ALA A 442 -11.29 24.34 17.63
CA ALA A 442 -12.22 24.90 18.61
C ALA A 442 -11.64 26.12 19.37
N ALA A 443 -10.31 26.30 19.34
CA ALA A 443 -9.67 27.57 19.71
C ALA A 443 -9.37 28.34 18.41
N ASN A 444 -9.71 29.63 18.35
CA ASN A 444 -9.56 30.58 17.22
C ASN A 444 -8.14 30.76 16.61
N HIS A 445 -7.24 29.78 16.75
CA HIS A 445 -5.92 29.77 16.12
C HIS A 445 -5.99 29.04 14.76
N ASN A 446 -5.69 29.77 13.68
CA ASN A 446 -5.81 29.30 12.31
C ASN A 446 -4.62 28.41 11.88
N PHE A 447 -4.47 27.24 12.54
CA PHE A 447 -3.54 26.19 12.13
C PHE A 447 -3.85 25.65 10.73
N THR A 448 -5.11 25.71 10.31
CA THR A 448 -5.57 25.35 8.97
C THR A 448 -4.83 26.16 7.88
N THR A 449 -4.57 27.45 8.07
CA THR A 449 -3.80 28.27 7.12
C THR A 449 -2.32 27.89 7.08
N LEU A 450 -1.70 27.46 8.19
CA LEU A 450 -0.33 26.95 8.18
C LEU A 450 -0.26 25.61 7.42
N VAL A 451 -1.16 24.69 7.71
CA VAL A 451 -1.26 23.40 7.01
C VAL A 451 -1.55 23.63 5.51
N ALA A 452 -2.42 24.56 5.15
CA ALA A 452 -2.70 24.91 3.76
C ALA A 452 -1.47 25.50 3.04
N LYS A 453 -0.63 26.28 3.74
CA LYS A 453 0.66 26.77 3.20
C LYS A 453 1.69 25.66 3.02
N LEU A 454 1.69 24.64 3.90
CA LEU A 454 2.57 23.46 3.80
C LEU A 454 2.09 22.44 2.76
N GLN A 455 0.77 22.39 2.51
CA GLN A 455 0.15 21.56 1.48
C GLN A 455 0.20 22.21 0.09
N GLN A 456 0.63 23.47 -0.03
CA GLN A 456 0.89 24.03 -1.35
C GLN A 456 2.04 23.26 -1.98
N PRO A 457 1.81 22.56 -3.09
CA PRO A 457 2.89 21.95 -3.82
C PRO A 457 3.75 23.08 -4.37
N THR A 458 4.97 23.27 -3.87
CA THR A 458 6.06 23.76 -4.71
C THR A 458 6.40 22.65 -5.70
N PHE A 459 5.48 22.42 -6.62
CA PHE A 459 5.69 21.70 -7.87
C PHE A 459 5.28 22.70 -8.95
N GLN A 460 6.24 23.52 -9.37
CA GLN A 460 6.34 23.89 -10.77
C GLN A 460 6.92 22.70 -11.53
#